data_AF-A0A0P9MTE3-F1
#
_entry.id   AF-A0A0P9MTE3-F1
#
_cell.length_a   1.000
_cell.length_b   1.000
_cell.length_c   1.000
_cell.angle_alpha   90.00
_cell.angle_beta   90.00
_cell.angle_gamma   90.00
#
_symmetry.space_group_name_H-M   'P 1'
#
loop_
_entity.id
_entity.type
_entity.pdbx_description
1 polymer ?
#
loop_
_entity_poly.entity_id
_entity_poly.type
_entity_poly.pdbx_seq_one_letter_code
_entity_poly.pdbx_strand_id
1 'polypeptide(L)'
;MQAALQNFATSDRSRFDPYSAILRTGGLRYRLIDSAERRYKVEYKDRLNINLEQFADFCHDLDLGARYQAHLNSVFKPSSPDAAKAVAAAFIGCERDAVEVLAHTAMMKSDISEAAYQMLLNMLKPAGPRRWDGKGLRYCQLHMLDTYAFSGCLLHGALLIQQNIPDPDSGPCLVYLPAEPSNPIKQYASLRAFNASLVQALDSEGYRRYFSRFISLSQSPEFFSRLKSRLYPAPAHTLDVDADLLLQPQPFSKPPFELLYEHLLAKTYGDSRAIAVPSAQADQQARDALLESLKDNGMNVLNAAGLFVPVLGEVMAVVAIYQLASAAFVAYEDWTHGEVEEAMQHIYNIGENIAQMLVLGSVAGAVARLEPSMFIESLVQKRVNGSIRLGKPSVNAFADTVSLPEGLVVNALVLYEVDGKTWLPLDGKLYRVEADATGANWRIKHPVDERSYSPTLKHNGAGIWHHEWENPMGWDEVKAFRRLSPACDAFTEDEIHKVMRITGTSEGVLRQIHVESLRPPALLNDAIQRVAIERELQGCIEAL
;
A
#
# COMPACT_ATOMS: atom_id res chain seq x y z
N MET A 1 10.65 -5.81 -15.34
CA MET A 1 11.37 -4.66 -14.76
C MET A 1 11.84 -4.95 -13.34
N GLN A 2 10.97 -5.33 -12.41
CA GLN A 2 11.36 -5.61 -11.02
C GLN A 2 12.43 -6.71 -10.89
N ALA A 3 12.32 -7.82 -11.63
CA ALA A 3 13.37 -8.84 -11.67
C ALA A 3 14.75 -8.30 -12.11
N ALA A 4 14.78 -7.42 -13.12
CA ALA A 4 16.01 -6.79 -13.59
C ALA A 4 16.59 -5.77 -12.59
N LEU A 5 15.74 -5.18 -11.72
CA LEU A 5 16.19 -4.30 -10.64
C LEU A 5 16.73 -5.09 -9.45
N GLN A 6 16.21 -6.29 -9.18
CA GLN A 6 16.68 -7.13 -8.08
C GLN A 6 17.88 -8.01 -8.47
N ASN A 7 18.11 -8.19 -9.76
CA ASN A 7 19.23 -8.90 -10.34
C ASN A 7 19.25 -10.40 -9.96
N PHE A 8 20.19 -11.16 -10.52
CA PHE A 8 20.37 -12.58 -10.26
C PHE A 8 21.84 -12.88 -10.03
N ALA A 9 22.17 -13.69 -9.03
CA ALA A 9 23.54 -14.13 -8.82
C ALA A 9 23.95 -15.18 -9.86
N THR A 10 25.24 -15.23 -10.18
CA THR A 10 25.83 -16.16 -11.15
C THR A 10 25.67 -17.62 -10.74
N SER A 11 25.67 -17.91 -9.43
CA SER A 11 25.47 -19.25 -8.88
C SER A 11 24.06 -19.81 -9.03
N ASP A 12 23.08 -18.94 -9.25
CA ASP A 12 21.68 -19.29 -9.12
C ASP A 12 21.04 -19.54 -10.50
N ARG A 13 21.69 -19.08 -11.58
CA ARG A 13 21.13 -19.02 -12.95
C ARG A 13 20.78 -20.36 -13.58
N SER A 14 21.23 -21.49 -13.02
CA SER A 14 20.95 -22.85 -13.49
C SER A 14 20.04 -23.64 -12.55
N ARG A 15 19.41 -22.97 -11.58
CA ARG A 15 18.70 -23.60 -10.46
C ARG A 15 17.24 -23.18 -10.35
N PHE A 16 16.61 -22.92 -11.50
CA PHE A 16 15.18 -22.68 -11.55
C PHE A 16 14.39 -23.92 -11.11
N ASP A 17 13.41 -23.72 -10.24
CA ASP A 17 12.44 -24.76 -9.93
C ASP A 17 11.72 -25.21 -11.22
N PRO A 18 11.47 -26.51 -11.44
CA PRO A 18 10.83 -27.03 -12.66
C PRO A 18 9.46 -26.40 -12.98
N TYR A 19 8.77 -25.84 -11.97
CA TYR A 19 7.49 -25.17 -12.12
C TYR A 19 7.62 -23.66 -12.37
N SER A 20 8.84 -23.12 -12.47
CA SER A 20 9.08 -21.71 -12.78
C SER A 20 8.63 -21.35 -14.20
N ALA A 21 8.01 -20.17 -14.34
CA ALA A 21 7.56 -19.67 -15.63
C ALA A 21 7.55 -18.14 -15.67
N ILE A 22 7.84 -17.57 -16.86
CA ILE A 22 7.57 -16.16 -17.14
C ILE A 22 6.19 -16.07 -17.78
N LEU A 23 5.33 -15.24 -17.20
CA LEU A 23 3.93 -15.07 -17.60
C LEU A 23 3.67 -13.61 -17.98
N ARG A 24 2.67 -13.36 -18.85
CA ARG A 24 2.11 -12.02 -18.95
C ARG A 24 1.40 -11.64 -17.65
N THR A 25 1.27 -10.34 -17.40
CA THR A 25 0.52 -9.82 -16.25
C THR A 25 -0.89 -10.42 -16.22
N GLY A 26 -1.28 -11.01 -15.07
CA GLY A 26 -2.56 -11.71 -14.91
C GLY A 26 -2.57 -13.19 -15.34
N GLY A 27 -1.44 -13.73 -15.81
CA GLY A 27 -1.29 -15.11 -16.24
C GLY A 27 -1.18 -16.14 -15.11
N LEU A 28 -1.01 -15.72 -13.85
CA LEU A 28 -0.99 -16.62 -12.70
C LEU A 28 -2.38 -16.73 -12.08
N ARG A 29 -2.91 -17.95 -11.97
CA ARG A 29 -4.19 -18.21 -11.29
C ARG A 29 -4.02 -19.29 -10.24
N TYR A 30 -4.61 -19.07 -9.07
CA TYR A 30 -4.75 -20.08 -8.04
C TYR A 30 -6.19 -20.58 -8.06
N ARG A 31 -6.39 -21.90 -8.07
CA ARG A 31 -7.72 -22.50 -7.93
C ARG A 31 -7.74 -23.32 -6.65
N LEU A 32 -8.61 -22.95 -5.72
CA LEU A 32 -8.85 -23.74 -4.51
C LEU A 32 -9.39 -25.12 -4.89
N ILE A 33 -8.69 -26.17 -4.48
CA ILE A 33 -9.09 -27.57 -4.70
C ILE A 33 -9.89 -28.07 -3.50
N ASP A 34 -9.45 -27.70 -2.29
CA ASP A 34 -10.00 -28.18 -1.03
C ASP A 34 -9.87 -27.10 0.05
N SER A 35 -11.00 -26.60 0.53
CA SER A 35 -11.07 -25.51 1.52
C SER A 35 -10.72 -25.97 2.94
N ALA A 36 -10.90 -27.25 3.27
CA ALA A 36 -10.63 -27.78 4.61
C ALA A 36 -9.13 -28.03 4.80
N GLU A 37 -8.44 -28.48 3.75
CA GLU A 37 -6.99 -28.72 3.75
C GLU A 37 -6.16 -27.59 3.13
N ARG A 38 -6.82 -26.53 2.65
CA ARG A 38 -6.19 -25.35 2.02
C ARG A 38 -5.24 -25.73 0.88
N ARG A 39 -5.68 -26.64 0.00
CA ARG A 39 -4.89 -27.06 -1.17
C ARG A 39 -5.26 -26.25 -2.39
N TYR A 40 -4.25 -25.68 -3.06
CA TYR A 40 -4.40 -24.87 -4.27
C TYR A 40 -3.77 -25.54 -5.48
N LYS A 41 -4.43 -25.43 -6.64
CA LYS A 41 -3.84 -25.70 -7.95
C LYS A 41 -3.31 -24.39 -8.52
N VAL A 42 -2.02 -24.34 -8.82
CA VAL A 42 -1.44 -23.25 -9.60
C VAL A 42 -1.70 -23.53 -11.08
N GLU A 43 -2.32 -22.57 -11.77
CA GLU A 43 -2.56 -22.63 -13.22
C GLU A 43 -1.85 -21.45 -13.90
N TYR A 44 -1.02 -21.76 -14.88
CA TYR A 44 -0.34 -20.78 -15.71
C TYR A 44 -1.12 -20.54 -17.00
N LYS A 45 -1.45 -19.29 -17.26
CA LYS A 45 -1.95 -18.77 -18.53
C LYS A 45 -0.95 -17.78 -19.12
N ASP A 46 -0.97 -17.65 -20.44
CA ASP A 46 -0.15 -16.69 -21.18
C ASP A 46 1.34 -16.80 -20.86
N ARG A 47 1.83 -18.04 -20.76
CA ARG A 47 3.26 -18.34 -20.59
C ARG A 47 4.04 -17.80 -21.78
N LEU A 48 5.06 -17.01 -21.49
CA LEU A 48 5.99 -16.51 -22.49
C LEU A 48 7.04 -17.58 -22.78
N ASN A 49 7.33 -17.79 -24.06
CA ASN A 49 8.40 -18.68 -24.50
C ASN A 49 9.77 -18.01 -24.35
N ILE A 50 10.15 -17.72 -23.10
CA ILE A 50 11.42 -17.13 -22.72
C ILE A 50 12.13 -18.15 -21.83
N ASN A 51 13.35 -18.51 -22.19
CA ASN A 51 14.19 -19.35 -21.33
C ASN A 51 14.56 -18.57 -20.07
N LEU A 52 14.36 -19.20 -18.91
CA LEU A 52 14.55 -18.57 -17.60
C LEU A 52 16.02 -18.23 -17.32
N GLU A 53 16.94 -19.13 -17.67
CA GLU A 53 18.39 -18.95 -17.53
C GLU A 53 18.86 -17.79 -18.40
N GLN A 54 18.45 -17.77 -19.66
CA GLN A 54 18.76 -16.67 -20.58
C GLN A 54 18.19 -15.33 -20.10
N PHE A 55 17.00 -15.34 -19.49
CA PHE A 55 16.41 -14.14 -18.91
C PHE A 55 17.17 -13.65 -17.68
N ALA A 56 17.63 -14.56 -16.82
CA ALA A 56 18.45 -14.21 -15.67
C ALA A 56 19.84 -13.72 -16.08
N ASP A 57 20.48 -14.37 -17.04
CA ASP A 57 21.73 -13.91 -17.66
C ASP A 57 21.56 -12.49 -18.22
N PHE A 58 20.49 -12.26 -18.99
CA PHE A 58 20.21 -10.94 -19.52
C PHE A 58 20.04 -9.89 -18.44
N CYS A 59 19.33 -10.19 -17.35
CA CYS A 59 19.15 -9.25 -16.24
C CYS A 59 20.47 -8.95 -15.52
N HIS A 60 21.32 -9.96 -15.34
CA HIS A 60 22.63 -9.80 -14.73
C HIS A 60 23.58 -8.99 -15.61
N ASP A 61 23.68 -9.30 -16.90
CA ASP A 61 24.53 -8.59 -17.85
C ASP A 61 24.06 -7.15 -18.08
N LEU A 62 22.74 -6.91 -18.02
CA LEU A 62 22.17 -5.56 -18.10
C LEU A 62 22.56 -4.69 -16.90
N ASP A 63 22.72 -5.31 -15.73
CA ASP A 63 23.10 -4.72 -14.45
C ASP A 63 22.47 -3.34 -14.19
N LEU A 64 21.14 -3.29 -14.13
CA LEU A 64 20.44 -2.02 -13.86
C LEU A 64 20.86 -1.41 -12.52
N GLY A 65 21.26 -2.23 -11.54
CA GLY A 65 21.81 -1.77 -10.28
C GLY A 65 23.08 -0.97 -10.46
N ALA A 66 24.12 -1.54 -11.08
CA ALA A 66 25.37 -0.81 -11.32
C ALA A 66 25.18 0.41 -12.23
N ARG A 67 24.30 0.31 -13.24
CA ARG A 67 23.97 1.46 -14.10
C ARG A 67 23.29 2.58 -13.31
N TYR A 68 22.41 2.25 -12.38
CA TYR A 68 21.79 3.25 -11.51
C TYR A 68 22.81 3.86 -10.54
N GLN A 69 23.71 3.06 -9.98
CA GLN A 69 24.83 3.58 -9.16
C GLN A 69 25.74 4.52 -9.96
N ALA A 70 26.04 4.19 -11.22
CA ALA A 70 26.81 5.04 -12.12
C ALA A 70 26.08 6.37 -12.43
N HIS A 71 24.77 6.32 -12.61
CA HIS A 71 23.95 7.53 -12.76
C HIS A 71 23.98 8.40 -11.49
N LEU A 72 23.85 7.82 -10.30
CA LEU A 72 23.99 8.57 -9.05
C LEU A 72 25.38 9.20 -8.93
N ASN A 73 26.44 8.47 -9.32
CA ASN A 73 27.79 9.02 -9.36
C ASN A 73 27.91 10.20 -10.33
N SER A 74 27.27 10.16 -11.50
CA SER A 74 27.33 11.29 -12.44
C SER A 74 26.67 12.56 -11.90
N VAL A 75 25.74 12.42 -10.94
CA VAL A 75 25.05 13.53 -10.28
C VAL A 75 25.82 14.01 -9.03
N PHE A 76 26.10 13.10 -8.09
CA PHE A 76 26.65 13.44 -6.77
C PHE A 76 28.18 13.46 -6.70
N LYS A 77 28.84 12.77 -7.63
CA LYS A 77 30.31 12.63 -7.70
C LYS A 77 30.81 12.85 -9.13
N PRO A 78 30.51 14.00 -9.76
CA PRO A 78 30.96 14.29 -11.11
C PRO A 78 32.50 14.23 -11.18
N SER A 79 33.03 13.86 -12.35
CA SER A 79 34.46 13.56 -12.52
C SER A 79 35.39 14.76 -12.27
N SER A 80 34.87 15.99 -12.33
CA SER A 80 35.63 17.19 -11.98
C SER A 80 35.56 17.46 -10.47
N PRO A 81 36.69 17.57 -9.75
CA PRO A 81 36.71 17.89 -8.32
C PRO A 81 35.97 19.18 -7.96
N ASP A 82 36.04 20.21 -8.83
CA ASP A 82 35.36 21.48 -8.60
C ASP A 82 33.84 21.33 -8.78
N ALA A 83 33.40 20.52 -9.74
CA ALA A 83 31.99 20.20 -9.91
C ALA A 83 31.44 19.40 -8.71
N ALA A 84 32.21 18.45 -8.18
CA ALA A 84 31.80 17.67 -7.02
C ALA A 84 31.67 18.53 -5.76
N LYS A 85 32.61 19.48 -5.58
CA LYS A 85 32.52 20.49 -4.52
C LYS A 85 31.31 21.41 -4.70
N ALA A 86 31.01 21.83 -5.93
CA ALA A 86 29.86 22.68 -6.21
C ALA A 86 28.53 21.98 -5.89
N VAL A 87 28.40 20.70 -6.24
CA VAL A 87 27.22 19.88 -5.89
C VAL A 87 27.07 19.78 -4.37
N ALA A 88 28.14 19.39 -3.66
CA ALA A 88 28.11 19.32 -2.21
C ALA A 88 27.75 20.66 -1.57
N ALA A 89 28.36 21.76 -2.02
CA ALA A 89 28.07 23.10 -1.53
C ALA A 89 26.61 23.52 -1.78
N ALA A 90 26.01 23.12 -2.91
CA ALA A 90 24.60 23.42 -3.20
C ALA A 90 23.64 22.72 -2.24
N PHE A 91 23.86 21.43 -1.93
CA PHE A 91 23.03 20.70 -0.96
C PHE A 91 23.24 21.22 0.47
N ILE A 92 24.49 21.44 0.87
CA ILE A 92 24.83 22.01 2.17
C ILE A 92 24.22 23.39 2.33
N GLY A 93 24.30 24.24 1.29
CA GLY A 93 23.69 25.56 1.26
C GLY A 93 22.17 25.50 1.39
N CYS A 94 21.52 24.62 0.62
CA CYS A 94 20.06 24.44 0.67
C CYS A 94 19.59 24.03 2.08
N GLU A 95 20.23 23.05 2.71
CA GLU A 95 19.88 22.64 4.08
C GLU A 95 20.15 23.74 5.10
N ARG A 96 21.23 24.49 4.94
CA ARG A 96 21.56 25.64 5.79
C ARG A 96 20.49 26.72 5.71
N ASP A 97 20.10 27.10 4.49
CA ASP A 97 19.09 28.13 4.25
C ASP A 97 17.70 27.65 4.73
N ALA A 98 17.40 26.34 4.59
CA ALA A 98 16.19 25.74 5.16
C ALA A 98 16.17 25.83 6.69
N VAL A 99 17.28 25.50 7.36
CA VAL A 99 17.38 25.62 8.83
C VAL A 99 17.24 27.08 9.29
N GLU A 100 17.73 28.05 8.51
CA GLU A 100 17.53 29.48 8.81
C GLU A 100 16.05 29.87 8.84
N VAL A 101 15.32 29.54 7.78
CA VAL A 101 13.87 29.80 7.69
C VAL A 101 13.10 29.07 8.79
N LEU A 102 13.47 27.82 9.07
CA LEU A 102 12.85 27.03 10.13
C LEU A 102 13.15 27.57 11.52
N ALA A 103 14.34 28.14 11.76
CA ALA A 103 14.68 28.79 13.02
C ALA A 103 13.79 30.02 13.27
N HIS A 104 13.58 30.86 12.25
CA HIS A 104 12.63 31.98 12.33
C HIS A 104 11.21 31.50 12.62
N THR A 105 10.75 30.47 11.91
CA THR A 105 9.41 29.90 12.07
C THR A 105 9.21 29.32 13.47
N ALA A 106 10.18 28.56 13.97
CA ALA A 106 10.15 27.97 15.31
C ALA A 106 10.14 29.04 16.39
N MET A 107 10.89 30.14 16.22
CA MET A 107 10.85 31.28 17.14
C MET A 107 9.47 31.95 17.15
N MET A 108 8.87 32.19 15.98
CA MET A 108 7.52 32.77 15.86
C MET A 108 6.44 31.87 16.48
N LYS A 109 6.60 30.54 16.37
CA LYS A 109 5.71 29.55 16.99
C LYS A 109 5.98 29.31 18.48
N SER A 110 7.04 29.91 19.03
CA SER A 110 7.54 29.64 20.38
C SER A 110 7.95 28.17 20.62
N ASP A 111 8.34 27.45 19.56
CA ASP A 111 8.89 26.09 19.64
C ASP A 111 10.35 26.07 20.14
N ILE A 112 11.02 27.22 20.10
CA ILE A 112 12.38 27.44 20.61
C ILE A 112 12.43 28.74 21.42
N SER A 113 13.35 28.79 22.38
CA SER A 113 13.66 30.02 23.12
C SER A 113 14.49 31.01 22.30
N GLU A 114 14.48 32.29 22.67
CA GLU A 114 15.33 33.32 22.06
C GLU A 114 16.83 32.91 22.09
N ALA A 115 17.29 32.30 23.17
CA ALA A 115 18.67 31.85 23.28
C ALA A 115 19.00 30.69 22.30
N ALA A 116 18.06 29.76 22.11
CA ALA A 116 18.20 28.69 21.12
C ALA A 116 18.13 29.24 19.69
N TYR A 117 17.28 30.24 19.45
CA TYR A 117 17.18 30.93 18.17
C TYR A 117 18.49 31.65 17.80
N GLN A 118 19.05 32.45 18.71
CA GLN A 118 20.35 33.10 18.51
C GLN A 118 21.49 32.09 18.32
N MET A 119 21.44 30.96 19.03
CA MET A 119 22.37 29.87 18.85
C MET A 119 22.29 29.28 17.42
N LEU A 120 21.09 29.03 16.90
CA LEU A 120 20.92 28.54 15.52
C LEU A 120 21.45 29.56 14.51
N LEU A 121 21.10 30.84 14.63
CA LEU A 121 21.62 31.87 13.72
C LEU A 121 23.15 32.01 13.77
N ASN A 122 23.76 31.76 14.93
CA ASN A 122 25.22 31.74 15.05
C ASN A 122 25.84 30.46 14.48
N MET A 123 25.17 29.30 14.60
CA MET A 123 25.59 28.05 13.99
C MET A 123 25.67 28.15 12.46
N LEU A 124 24.76 28.92 11.84
CA LEU A 124 24.72 29.13 10.39
C LEU A 124 25.88 30.00 9.87
N LYS A 125 26.54 30.77 10.75
CA LYS A 125 27.66 31.65 10.41
C LYS A 125 29.00 30.89 10.49
N PRO A 126 29.90 31.01 9.49
CA PRO A 126 31.19 30.30 9.48
C PRO A 126 32.08 30.55 10.71
N ALA A 127 32.00 31.76 11.28
CA ALA A 127 32.81 32.21 12.41
C ALA A 127 31.97 32.56 13.67
N GLY A 128 30.74 32.04 13.77
CA GLY A 128 29.87 32.33 14.90
C GLY A 128 30.32 31.65 16.22
N PRO A 129 30.06 32.27 17.38
CA PRO A 129 30.31 31.62 18.67
C PRO A 129 29.39 30.40 18.80
N ARG A 130 29.98 29.22 18.98
CA ARG A 130 29.26 27.95 19.16
C ARG A 130 28.87 27.78 20.63
N ARG A 131 27.96 28.64 21.09
CA ARG A 131 27.48 28.66 22.47
C ARG A 131 25.96 28.70 22.54
N TRP A 132 25.41 28.08 23.57
CA TRP A 132 24.01 28.14 23.96
C TRP A 132 23.95 28.44 25.46
N ASP A 133 23.31 29.54 25.85
CA ASP A 133 23.28 30.03 27.23
C ASP A 133 24.68 30.14 27.87
N GLY A 134 25.65 30.60 27.08
CA GLY A 134 27.05 30.75 27.51
C GLY A 134 27.84 29.43 27.61
N LYS A 135 27.19 28.27 27.48
CA LYS A 135 27.82 26.95 27.49
C LYS A 135 28.26 26.55 26.08
N GLY A 136 29.25 25.67 25.99
CA GLY A 136 29.67 25.11 24.70
C GLY A 136 28.57 24.26 24.06
N LEU A 137 28.67 24.03 22.76
CA LEU A 137 27.75 23.16 22.02
C LEU A 137 28.34 21.79 21.76
N ARG A 138 27.46 20.79 21.68
CA ARG A 138 27.74 19.47 21.14
C ARG A 138 26.68 19.15 20.09
N TYR A 139 27.14 18.72 18.91
CA TYR A 139 26.27 18.19 17.87
C TYR A 139 26.30 16.67 17.93
N CYS A 140 25.13 16.06 17.84
CA CYS A 140 24.96 14.61 17.91
C CYS A 140 24.13 14.14 16.71
N GLN A 141 24.56 13.04 16.11
CA GLN A 141 23.66 12.20 15.32
C GLN A 141 22.83 11.33 16.28
N LEU A 142 21.64 10.93 15.87
CA LEU A 142 20.75 10.13 16.69
C LEU A 142 20.74 8.69 16.21
N HIS A 143 21.03 7.76 17.11
CA HIS A 143 20.71 6.35 16.94
C HIS A 143 19.46 6.01 17.75
N MET A 144 18.70 5.01 17.31
CA MET A 144 17.46 4.61 17.96
C MET A 144 17.33 3.09 17.98
N LEU A 145 16.69 2.56 19.03
CA LEU A 145 16.51 1.13 19.30
C LEU A 145 17.82 0.35 19.46
N ASP A 146 18.90 1.01 19.88
CA ASP A 146 20.18 0.35 20.10
C ASP A 146 20.09 -0.61 21.30
N THR A 147 20.35 -1.89 21.07
CA THR A 147 20.28 -2.98 22.04
C THR A 147 21.42 -3.97 21.82
N TYR A 148 21.72 -4.81 22.81
CA TYR A 148 22.75 -5.85 22.66
C TYR A 148 22.48 -6.84 21.51
N ALA A 149 21.23 -7.01 21.10
CA ALA A 149 20.81 -7.92 20.02
C ALA A 149 20.56 -7.21 18.68
N PHE A 150 20.67 -5.88 18.66
CA PHE A 150 20.43 -5.06 17.47
C PHE A 150 21.13 -3.72 17.63
N SER A 151 22.10 -3.43 16.76
CA SER A 151 22.98 -2.25 16.80
C SER A 151 22.29 -0.89 16.61
N GLY A 152 20.95 -0.86 16.68
CA GLY A 152 20.13 0.32 16.43
C GLY A 152 20.17 0.78 14.97
N CYS A 153 19.40 1.83 14.69
CA CYS A 153 19.46 2.52 13.40
C CYS A 153 19.89 3.97 13.59
N LEU A 154 20.81 4.42 12.74
CA LEU A 154 21.09 5.84 12.56
C LEU A 154 19.88 6.53 11.91
N LEU A 155 19.44 7.63 12.50
CA LEU A 155 18.40 8.51 11.95
C LEU A 155 19.03 9.50 10.94
N HIS A 156 19.08 9.09 9.67
CA HIS A 156 19.72 9.83 8.58
C HIS A 156 19.01 11.17 8.32
N GLY A 157 19.75 12.27 8.48
CA GLY A 157 19.24 13.63 8.29
C GLY A 157 18.60 14.24 9.55
N ALA A 158 18.51 13.50 10.65
CA ALA A 158 18.19 14.08 11.96
C ALA A 158 19.45 14.68 12.59
N LEU A 159 19.28 15.79 13.31
CA LEU A 159 20.37 16.42 14.07
C LEU A 159 19.89 16.77 15.47
N LEU A 160 20.67 16.38 16.47
CA LEU A 160 20.48 16.78 17.86
C LEU A 160 21.57 17.79 18.24
N ILE A 161 21.17 18.89 18.87
CA ILE A 161 22.07 19.90 19.42
C ILE A 161 21.86 19.92 20.94
N GLN A 162 22.94 19.74 21.69
CA GLN A 162 22.94 19.75 23.15
C GLN A 162 23.94 20.78 23.68
N GLN A 163 23.70 21.23 24.91
CA GLN A 163 24.72 21.93 25.69
C GLN A 163 25.82 20.94 26.08
N ASN A 164 27.09 21.33 25.94
CA ASN A 164 28.23 20.51 26.35
C ASN A 164 28.47 20.67 27.87
N ILE A 165 27.68 19.94 28.66
CA ILE A 165 27.70 19.90 30.14
C ILE A 165 28.00 18.48 30.64
N PRO A 166 28.32 18.27 31.94
CA PRO A 166 28.67 16.94 32.46
C PRO A 166 27.58 15.86 32.27
N ASP A 167 26.31 16.25 32.33
CA ASP A 167 25.16 15.39 32.03
C ASP A 167 24.31 16.04 30.92
N PRO A 168 24.67 15.83 29.64
CA PRO A 168 24.02 16.48 28.50
C PRO A 168 22.55 16.09 28.33
N ASP A 169 22.18 14.89 28.78
CA ASP A 169 20.84 14.32 28.53
C ASP A 169 19.80 14.89 29.50
N SER A 170 20.25 15.37 30.66
CA SER A 170 19.45 16.15 31.61
C SER A 170 19.35 17.65 31.27
N GLY A 171 20.13 18.14 30.30
CA GLY A 171 20.08 19.53 29.82
C GLY A 171 19.13 19.72 28.63
N PRO A 172 18.79 20.98 28.28
CA PRO A 172 17.95 21.24 27.12
C PRO A 172 18.62 20.76 25.85
N CYS A 173 17.80 20.26 24.92
CA CYS A 173 18.25 19.82 23.61
C CYS A 173 17.36 20.42 22.53
N LEU A 174 17.92 20.59 21.34
CA LEU A 174 17.21 21.03 20.16
C LEU A 174 17.31 19.95 19.10
N VAL A 175 16.16 19.57 18.55
CA VAL A 175 16.07 18.52 17.54
C VAL A 175 15.68 19.16 16.22
N TYR A 176 16.44 18.87 15.17
CA TYR A 176 16.09 19.14 13.79
C TYR A 176 15.67 17.84 13.11
N LEU A 177 14.43 17.81 12.64
CA LEU A 177 13.84 16.75 11.81
C LEU A 177 13.32 17.37 10.51
N PRO A 178 14.03 17.24 9.37
CA PRO A 178 13.65 17.84 8.10
C PRO A 178 12.27 17.40 7.60
N ALA A 179 11.45 18.41 7.28
CA ALA A 179 10.06 18.29 6.84
C ALA A 179 9.12 17.61 7.84
N GLU A 180 9.40 17.71 9.15
CA GLU A 180 8.43 17.30 10.16
C GLU A 180 7.13 18.10 10.02
N PRO A 181 5.95 17.47 10.04
CA PRO A 181 4.69 18.16 9.80
C PRO A 181 4.42 19.38 10.69
N SER A 182 4.82 19.34 11.96
CA SER A 182 4.41 20.36 12.95
C SER A 182 5.53 21.34 13.30
N ASN A 183 6.64 20.79 13.79
CA ASN A 183 7.77 21.46 14.42
C ASN A 183 9.11 20.85 13.91
N PRO A 184 9.51 21.13 12.65
CA PRO A 184 10.80 20.67 12.09
C PRO A 184 12.03 20.99 12.92
N ILE A 185 11.97 22.10 13.69
CA ILE A 185 12.95 22.46 14.71
C ILE A 185 12.19 22.68 16.01
N LYS A 186 12.57 21.96 17.05
CA LYS A 186 11.94 22.11 18.37
C LYS A 186 12.95 21.95 19.50
N GLN A 187 12.80 22.80 20.52
CA GLN A 187 13.54 22.70 21.77
C GLN A 187 12.77 21.84 22.77
N TYR A 188 13.48 20.96 23.46
CA TYR A 188 12.98 20.14 24.56
C TYR A 188 13.78 20.42 25.83
N ALA A 189 13.15 20.21 26.99
CA ALA A 189 13.80 20.40 28.29
C ALA A 189 14.91 19.39 28.55
N SER A 190 14.84 18.20 27.94
CA SER A 190 15.80 17.10 28.06
C SER A 190 15.65 16.12 26.90
N LEU A 191 16.62 15.22 26.73
CA LEU A 191 16.49 14.12 25.76
C LEU A 191 15.30 13.20 26.10
N ARG A 192 15.03 13.01 27.39
CA ARG A 192 13.86 12.26 27.87
C ARG A 192 12.53 12.92 27.46
N ALA A 193 12.46 14.25 27.51
CA ALA A 193 11.27 14.97 27.05
C ALA A 193 11.07 14.82 25.53
N PHE A 194 12.15 14.80 24.76
CA PHE A 194 12.09 14.47 23.33
C PHE A 194 11.61 13.03 23.10
N ASN A 195 12.14 12.04 23.83
CA ASN A 195 11.69 10.64 23.75
C ASN A 195 10.18 10.53 23.96
N ALA A 196 9.65 11.09 25.05
CA ALA A 196 8.22 11.05 25.34
C ALA A 196 7.37 11.70 24.23
N SER A 197 7.82 12.84 23.69
CA SER A 197 7.15 13.50 22.56
C SER A 197 7.17 12.63 21.29
N LEU A 198 8.27 11.90 21.05
CA LEU A 198 8.43 11.05 19.88
C LEU A 198 7.57 9.77 19.99
N VAL A 199 7.46 9.18 21.18
CA VAL A 199 6.54 8.04 21.46
C VAL A 199 5.11 8.40 21.08
N GLN A 200 4.62 9.54 21.58
CA GLN A 200 3.28 10.04 21.28
C GLN A 200 3.08 10.27 19.77
N ALA A 201 4.07 10.85 19.09
CA ALA A 201 3.98 11.08 17.65
C ALA A 201 3.96 9.76 16.85
N LEU A 202 4.78 8.77 17.24
CA LEU A 202 4.90 7.48 16.56
C LEU A 202 3.69 6.56 16.71
N ASP A 203 2.72 6.89 17.57
CA ASP A 203 1.44 6.19 17.63
C ASP A 203 0.66 6.35 16.30
N SER A 204 0.79 7.51 15.65
CA SER A 204 0.18 7.79 14.35
C SER A 204 0.86 7.02 13.22
N GLU A 205 0.07 6.34 12.39
CA GLU A 205 0.57 5.71 11.14
C GLU A 205 1.16 6.77 10.18
N GLY A 206 0.49 7.93 10.06
CA GLY A 206 0.96 9.02 9.20
C GLY A 206 2.33 9.54 9.63
N TYR A 207 2.54 9.69 10.93
CA TYR A 207 3.83 10.10 11.46
C TYR A 207 4.89 9.01 11.30
N ARG A 208 4.56 7.72 11.50
CA ARG A 208 5.47 6.60 11.20
C ARG A 208 5.90 6.58 9.73
N ARG A 209 5.00 6.89 8.80
CA ARG A 209 5.31 7.02 7.37
C ARG A 209 6.31 8.15 7.13
N TYR A 210 6.09 9.33 7.70
CA TYR A 210 7.06 10.42 7.67
C TYR A 210 8.41 9.97 8.25
N PHE A 211 8.39 9.37 9.44
CA PHE A 211 9.59 9.01 10.20
C PHE A 211 10.47 7.96 9.49
N SER A 212 9.88 7.08 8.68
CA SER A 212 10.61 6.09 7.89
C SER A 212 11.71 6.69 6.99
N ARG A 213 11.59 7.98 6.63
CA ARG A 213 12.57 8.68 5.80
C ARG A 213 13.94 8.83 6.45
N PHE A 214 14.04 8.67 7.78
CA PHE A 214 15.29 8.70 8.53
C PHE A 214 15.98 7.34 8.56
N ILE A 215 15.26 6.27 8.22
CA ILE A 215 15.77 4.90 8.33
C ILE A 215 16.23 4.42 6.96
N SER A 216 17.44 3.88 6.88
CA SER A 216 17.90 3.21 5.66
C SER A 216 16.91 2.12 5.30
N LEU A 217 16.56 2.03 4.02
CA LEU A 217 15.59 1.06 3.54
C LEU A 217 16.00 -0.32 4.07
N SER A 218 17.30 -0.68 3.96
CA SER A 218 17.94 -1.96 4.39
C SER A 218 17.60 -2.39 5.81
N GLN A 219 17.38 -1.43 6.70
CA GLN A 219 17.18 -1.66 8.13
C GLN A 219 15.73 -1.41 8.57
N SER A 220 14.94 -0.73 7.74
CA SER A 220 13.54 -0.36 8.00
C SER A 220 12.67 -1.49 8.56
N PRO A 221 12.74 -2.74 8.07
CA PRO A 221 11.80 -3.78 8.48
C PRO A 221 12.06 -4.26 9.92
N GLU A 222 13.33 -4.53 10.23
CA GLU A 222 13.72 -4.89 11.59
C GLU A 222 13.49 -3.71 12.55
N PHE A 223 13.79 -2.48 12.11
CA PHE A 223 13.52 -1.27 12.86
C PHE A 223 12.04 -1.13 13.23
N PHE A 224 11.12 -1.20 12.26
CA PHE A 224 9.69 -1.01 12.52
C PHE A 224 9.05 -2.19 13.26
N SER A 225 9.54 -3.41 13.07
CA SER A 225 9.15 -4.56 13.89
C SER A 225 9.49 -4.32 15.37
N ARG A 226 10.75 -3.97 15.65
CA ARG A 226 11.21 -3.66 17.01
C ARG A 226 10.52 -2.43 17.60
N LEU A 227 10.29 -1.40 16.78
CA LEU A 227 9.54 -0.21 17.18
C LEU A 227 8.12 -0.58 17.62
N LYS A 228 7.41 -1.40 16.83
CA LYS A 228 6.06 -1.85 17.18
C LYS A 228 6.07 -2.62 18.49
N SER A 229 7.01 -3.55 18.69
CA SER A 229 7.13 -4.31 19.95
C SER A 229 7.45 -3.41 21.15
N ARG A 230 8.18 -2.31 20.94
CA ARG A 230 8.49 -1.33 21.99
C ARG A 230 7.31 -0.42 22.33
N LEU A 231 6.58 0.06 21.32
CA LEU A 231 5.42 0.92 21.50
C LEU A 231 4.20 0.16 22.05
N TYR A 232 4.06 -1.12 21.71
CA TYR A 232 2.89 -1.94 22.06
C TYR A 232 3.33 -3.30 22.65
N PRO A 233 3.89 -3.33 23.88
CA PRO A 233 4.39 -4.56 24.49
C PRO A 233 3.27 -5.53 24.91
N ALA A 234 2.04 -5.04 25.08
CA ALA A 234 0.89 -5.83 25.54
C ALA A 234 -0.01 -6.29 24.36
N PRO A 235 -0.69 -7.45 24.48
CA PRO A 235 -1.59 -7.97 23.44
C PRO A 235 -2.75 -7.04 23.08
N ALA A 236 -3.13 -6.13 23.97
CA ALA A 236 -4.24 -5.20 23.79
C ALA A 236 -3.94 -4.02 22.83
N HIS A 237 -2.76 -4.00 22.18
CA HIS A 237 -2.29 -2.92 21.29
C HIS A 237 -2.40 -1.51 21.89
N THR A 238 -2.30 -1.40 23.22
CA THR A 238 -2.26 -0.10 23.91
C THR A 238 -0.85 0.47 23.83
N LEU A 239 -0.75 1.75 23.46
CA LEU A 239 0.51 2.49 23.47
C LEU A 239 1.10 2.53 24.87
N ASP A 240 2.35 2.10 25.01
CA ASP A 240 3.17 2.37 26.18
C ASP A 240 3.69 3.80 26.10
N VAL A 241 3.02 4.72 26.80
CA VAL A 241 3.38 6.14 26.84
C VAL A 241 4.74 6.41 27.47
N ASP A 242 5.25 5.46 28.26
CA ASP A 242 6.55 5.53 28.92
C ASP A 242 7.63 4.73 28.17
N ALA A 243 7.33 4.27 26.94
CA ALA A 243 8.25 3.49 26.12
C ALA A 243 9.60 4.22 25.95
N ASP A 244 10.68 3.52 26.28
CA ASP A 244 12.03 3.99 25.99
C ASP A 244 12.40 3.58 24.55
N LEU A 245 12.55 4.57 23.67
CA LEU A 245 12.95 4.37 22.28
C LEU A 245 14.46 4.12 22.14
N LEU A 246 15.20 4.14 23.26
CA LEU A 246 16.63 3.91 23.32
C LEU A 246 17.36 4.87 22.38
N LEU A 247 17.00 6.16 22.47
CA LEU A 247 17.65 7.22 21.71
C LEU A 247 19.07 7.42 22.24
N GLN A 248 20.05 7.19 21.38
CA GLN A 248 21.47 7.30 21.70
C GLN A 248 22.09 8.46 20.92
N PRO A 249 22.37 9.61 21.58
CA PRO A 249 23.13 10.68 20.98
C PRO A 249 24.58 10.27 20.77
N GLN A 250 25.05 10.35 19.53
CA GLN A 250 26.45 10.09 19.19
C GLN A 250 27.13 11.40 18.77
N PRO A 251 28.04 11.96 19.59
CA PRO A 251 28.67 13.23 19.28
C PRO A 251 29.61 13.14 18.08
N PHE A 252 29.66 14.21 17.30
CA PHE A 252 30.59 14.34 16.18
C PHE A 252 31.23 15.75 16.15
N SER A 253 32.38 15.85 15.51
CA SER A 253 33.19 17.09 15.49
C SER A 253 33.16 17.85 14.16
N LYS A 254 32.61 17.24 13.10
CA LYS A 254 32.47 17.87 11.79
C LYS A 254 31.43 19.00 11.81
N PRO A 255 31.45 19.93 10.85
CA PRO A 255 30.35 20.88 10.65
C PRO A 255 29.01 20.13 10.45
N PRO A 256 27.92 20.54 11.11
CA PRO A 256 26.66 19.78 11.12
C PRO A 256 26.06 19.59 9.73
N PHE A 257 26.13 20.60 8.87
CA PHE A 257 25.58 20.51 7.51
C PHE A 257 26.39 19.61 6.58
N GLU A 258 27.70 19.47 6.82
CA GLU A 258 28.52 18.49 6.11
C GLU A 258 28.11 17.06 6.50
N LEU A 259 27.84 16.82 7.79
CA LEU A 259 27.31 15.53 8.24
C LEU A 259 25.93 15.24 7.64
N LEU A 260 25.02 16.22 7.59
CA LEU A 260 23.70 16.03 6.97
C LEU A 260 23.81 15.68 5.48
N TYR A 261 24.77 16.27 4.76
CA TYR A 261 25.07 15.88 3.39
C TYR A 261 25.65 14.46 3.29
N GLU A 262 26.55 14.07 4.21
CA GLU A 262 27.04 12.69 4.30
C GLU A 262 25.90 11.69 4.57
N HIS A 263 24.95 12.01 5.45
CA HIS A 263 23.75 11.21 5.70
C HIS A 263 22.87 11.08 4.46
N LEU A 264 22.62 12.19 3.74
CA LEU A 264 21.87 12.18 2.49
C LEU A 264 22.52 11.23 1.47
N LEU A 265 23.83 11.32 1.28
CA LEU A 265 24.55 10.44 0.36
C LEU A 265 24.50 8.99 0.84
N ALA A 266 24.84 8.71 2.10
CA ALA A 266 24.85 7.36 2.65
C ALA A 266 23.49 6.68 2.46
N LYS A 267 22.40 7.39 2.79
CA LYS A 267 21.04 6.91 2.60
C LYS A 267 20.68 6.72 1.13
N THR A 268 20.92 7.72 0.28
CA THR A 268 20.60 7.66 -1.15
C THR A 268 21.30 6.48 -1.84
N TYR A 269 22.59 6.27 -1.57
CA TYR A 269 23.35 5.16 -2.11
C TYR A 269 22.95 3.81 -1.49
N GLY A 270 22.67 3.77 -0.18
CA GLY A 270 22.21 2.56 0.51
C GLY A 270 20.84 2.09 -0.02
N ASP A 271 19.86 2.98 -0.04
CA ASP A 271 18.49 2.71 -0.47
C ASP A 271 18.44 2.33 -1.96
N SER A 272 19.21 3.04 -2.80
CA SER A 272 19.26 2.72 -4.22
C SER A 272 19.82 1.34 -4.51
N ARG A 273 20.78 0.84 -3.73
CA ARG A 273 21.32 -0.53 -3.86
C ARG A 273 20.35 -1.60 -3.43
N ALA A 274 19.38 -1.26 -2.60
CA ALA A 274 18.33 -2.19 -2.24
C ALA A 274 17.18 -2.20 -3.26
N ILE A 275 16.90 -1.04 -3.88
CA ILE A 275 15.88 -0.93 -4.93
C ILE A 275 16.40 -1.51 -6.26
N ALA A 276 17.63 -1.17 -6.62
CA ALA A 276 18.34 -1.59 -7.82
C ALA A 276 19.67 -2.24 -7.44
N VAL A 277 19.65 -3.55 -7.24
CA VAL A 277 20.76 -4.36 -6.74
C VAL A 277 21.82 -4.54 -7.83
N PRO A 278 23.08 -4.10 -7.60
CA PRO A 278 24.16 -4.37 -8.54
C PRO A 278 24.44 -5.87 -8.66
N SER A 279 24.79 -6.33 -9.85
CA SER A 279 25.09 -7.74 -10.15
C SER A 279 26.14 -8.33 -9.19
N ALA A 280 27.23 -7.59 -9.00
CA ALA A 280 28.32 -7.96 -8.09
C ALA A 280 27.86 -8.08 -6.61
N GLN A 281 26.85 -7.30 -6.20
CA GLN A 281 26.29 -7.40 -4.86
C GLN A 281 25.43 -8.65 -4.74
N ALA A 282 24.61 -8.98 -5.75
CA ALA A 282 23.87 -10.23 -5.78
C ALA A 282 24.81 -11.45 -5.71
N ASP A 283 25.91 -11.43 -6.46
CA ASP A 283 26.95 -12.47 -6.38
C ASP A 283 27.60 -12.56 -4.99
N GLN A 284 27.86 -11.41 -4.36
CA GLN A 284 28.41 -11.39 -3.01
C GLN A 284 27.44 -11.99 -1.99
N GLN A 285 26.16 -11.58 -2.03
CA GLN A 285 25.13 -12.11 -1.14
C GLN A 285 24.97 -13.63 -1.29
N ALA A 286 24.98 -14.13 -2.53
CA ALA A 286 24.92 -15.57 -2.79
C ALA A 286 26.15 -16.32 -2.25
N ARG A 287 27.36 -15.74 -2.37
CA ARG A 287 28.59 -16.29 -1.78
C ARG A 287 28.55 -16.31 -0.26
N ASP A 288 28.09 -15.23 0.35
CA ASP A 288 28.02 -15.12 1.82
C ASP A 288 27.00 -16.12 2.39
N ALA A 289 25.82 -16.24 1.76
CA ALA A 289 24.81 -17.24 2.10
C ALA A 289 25.34 -18.68 1.97
N LEU A 290 26.12 -18.96 0.91
CA LEU A 290 26.79 -20.25 0.76
C LEU A 290 27.78 -20.51 1.89
N LEU A 291 28.62 -19.53 2.26
CA LEU A 291 29.58 -19.67 3.35
C LEU A 291 28.92 -19.87 4.72
N GLU A 292 27.79 -19.21 4.97
CA GLU A 292 26.98 -19.44 6.18
C GLU A 292 26.39 -20.85 6.19
N SER A 293 25.83 -21.31 5.06
CA SER A 293 25.29 -22.67 4.93
C SER A 293 26.32 -23.78 5.16
N LEU A 294 27.60 -23.50 4.91
CA LEU A 294 28.71 -24.43 5.15
C LEU A 294 29.15 -24.49 6.62
N LYS A 295 28.91 -23.42 7.39
CA LYS A 295 29.22 -23.36 8.83
C LYS A 295 28.18 -24.09 9.67
N ASP A 296 26.92 -24.04 9.26
CA ASP A 296 25.81 -24.72 9.92
C ASP A 296 25.58 -26.10 9.29
N ASN A 297 26.29 -27.12 9.80
CA ASN A 297 26.07 -28.56 9.57
C ASN A 297 25.60 -28.95 8.15
N GLY A 298 26.45 -28.84 7.11
CA GLY A 298 26.57 -29.63 5.86
C GLY A 298 25.34 -29.98 4.98
N MET A 299 24.14 -30.14 5.53
CA MET A 299 22.87 -30.47 4.87
C MET A 299 22.19 -29.24 4.26
N ASN A 300 22.60 -28.02 4.65
CA ASN A 300 22.06 -26.76 4.10
C ASN A 300 22.63 -26.39 2.72
N VAL A 301 23.67 -27.08 2.25
CA VAL A 301 24.31 -26.84 0.94
C VAL A 301 23.35 -27.10 -0.24
N LEU A 302 22.37 -28.01 -0.07
CA LEU A 302 21.32 -28.27 -1.07
C LEU A 302 20.20 -27.21 -1.08
N ASN A 303 19.96 -26.52 0.05
CA ASN A 303 18.94 -25.47 0.19
C ASN A 303 19.49 -24.06 -0.12
N ALA A 304 20.75 -23.78 0.24
CA ALA A 304 21.45 -22.53 -0.10
C ALA A 304 21.68 -22.37 -1.62
N ALA A 305 21.56 -23.48 -2.34
CA ALA A 305 21.63 -23.52 -3.78
C ALA A 305 20.29 -23.28 -4.50
N GLY A 306 19.15 -23.61 -3.88
CA GLY A 306 17.88 -23.82 -4.58
C GLY A 306 16.88 -22.66 -4.60
N LEU A 307 17.27 -21.44 -4.20
CA LEU A 307 16.33 -20.32 -4.08
C LEU A 307 16.14 -19.57 -5.39
N PHE A 308 15.40 -20.17 -6.33
CA PHE A 308 14.90 -19.46 -7.51
C PHE A 308 13.37 -19.43 -7.53
N VAL A 309 12.82 -18.50 -6.75
CA VAL A 309 11.52 -17.88 -7.01
C VAL A 309 11.75 -16.37 -6.98
N PRO A 310 11.66 -15.65 -8.12
CA PRO A 310 11.69 -14.20 -8.11
C PRO A 310 10.37 -13.66 -7.56
N VAL A 311 10.18 -13.80 -6.24
CA VAL A 311 9.21 -13.04 -5.47
C VAL A 311 9.95 -12.51 -4.24
N LEU A 312 10.41 -11.27 -4.41
CA LEU A 312 10.62 -10.24 -3.39
C LEU A 312 11.80 -10.43 -2.39
N GLY A 313 12.68 -9.42 -2.34
CA GLY A 313 13.53 -9.16 -1.17
C GLY A 313 12.66 -8.74 0.02
N GLU A 314 12.07 -9.70 0.72
CA GLU A 314 10.88 -9.49 1.57
C GLU A 314 11.10 -8.94 2.97
N VAL A 315 12.31 -8.78 3.47
CA VAL A 315 12.44 -7.96 4.68
C VAL A 315 12.17 -6.51 4.24
N MET A 316 12.90 -6.04 3.23
CA MET A 316 12.84 -4.69 2.66
C MET A 316 11.52 -4.32 1.99
N ALA A 317 10.95 -5.29 1.27
CA ALA A 317 9.73 -5.12 0.55
C ALA A 317 8.54 -4.97 1.50
N VAL A 318 8.52 -5.53 2.72
CA VAL A 318 7.34 -5.41 3.60
C VAL A 318 7.07 -3.97 4.04
N VAL A 319 8.07 -3.12 4.28
CA VAL A 319 7.84 -1.71 4.65
C VAL A 319 7.65 -0.81 3.43
N ALA A 320 8.36 -1.07 2.33
CA ALA A 320 8.12 -0.36 1.07
C ALA A 320 6.75 -0.73 0.47
N ILE A 321 6.32 -1.99 0.62
CA ILE A 321 4.95 -2.45 0.40
C ILE A 321 4.07 -1.80 1.44
N TYR A 322 4.33 -1.77 2.75
CA TYR A 322 3.48 -1.04 3.71
C TYR A 322 3.20 0.42 3.28
N GLN A 323 4.19 1.12 2.72
CA GLN A 323 4.07 2.50 2.22
C GLN A 323 3.43 2.61 0.83
N LEU A 324 3.68 1.67 -0.07
CA LEU A 324 3.08 1.63 -1.41
C LEU A 324 1.69 1.00 -1.41
N ALA A 325 1.46 -0.02 -0.59
CA ALA A 325 0.21 -0.62 -0.17
C ALA A 325 -0.67 0.46 0.44
N SER A 326 -0.27 1.17 1.49
CA SER A 326 -1.14 2.24 2.03
C SER A 326 -1.36 3.43 1.07
N ALA A 327 -0.50 3.62 0.06
CA ALA A 327 -0.69 4.61 -1.01
C ALA A 327 -1.48 4.10 -2.25
N ALA A 328 -1.48 2.79 -2.53
CA ALA A 328 -2.19 2.12 -3.62
C ALA A 328 -3.53 1.49 -3.18
N PHE A 329 -3.61 1.12 -1.90
CA PHE A 329 -4.81 0.85 -1.08
C PHE A 329 -5.35 2.15 -0.47
N VAL A 330 -5.16 3.28 -1.14
CA VAL A 330 -6.13 4.37 -1.00
C VAL A 330 -7.40 3.86 -1.67
N ALA A 331 -8.26 3.27 -0.86
CA ALA A 331 -9.56 2.82 -1.25
C ALA A 331 -10.40 4.00 -1.73
N TYR A 332 -11.28 3.76 -2.70
CA TYR A 332 -12.33 4.71 -3.05
C TYR A 332 -13.63 4.46 -2.25
N GLU A 333 -13.64 3.44 -1.39
CA GLU A 333 -14.65 3.15 -0.37
C GLU A 333 -13.94 3.00 0.98
N ASP A 334 -14.53 3.47 2.08
CA ASP A 334 -13.97 3.28 3.43
C ASP A 334 -13.88 1.79 3.77
N TRP A 335 -12.66 1.25 3.72
CA TRP A 335 -12.37 -0.08 4.25
C TRP A 335 -12.64 -0.08 5.75
N THR A 336 -13.29 -1.12 6.27
CA THR A 336 -13.46 -1.24 7.73
C THR A 336 -12.14 -1.60 8.39
N HIS A 337 -11.93 -1.19 9.65
CA HIS A 337 -10.65 -1.40 10.36
C HIS A 337 -10.17 -2.87 10.34
N GLY A 338 -11.08 -3.83 10.47
CA GLY A 338 -10.75 -5.26 10.42
C GLY A 338 -10.33 -5.77 9.04
N GLU A 339 -10.76 -5.14 7.95
CA GLU A 339 -10.44 -5.54 6.57
C GLU A 339 -9.07 -5.01 6.14
N VAL A 340 -8.69 -3.82 6.61
CA VAL A 340 -7.32 -3.32 6.50
C VAL A 340 -6.38 -4.24 7.26
N GLU A 341 -6.77 -4.66 8.46
CA GLU A 341 -6.00 -5.58 9.28
C GLU A 341 -5.87 -6.96 8.64
N GLU A 342 -6.94 -7.51 8.03
CA GLU A 342 -6.90 -8.79 7.30
C GLU A 342 -6.00 -8.74 6.06
N ALA A 343 -6.08 -7.68 5.25
CA ALA A 343 -5.23 -7.52 4.07
C ALA A 343 -3.75 -7.39 4.46
N MET A 344 -3.47 -6.68 5.55
CA MET A 344 -2.11 -6.48 6.07
C MET A 344 -1.59 -7.72 6.78
N GLN A 345 -2.45 -8.46 7.49
CA GLN A 345 -2.14 -9.75 8.11
C GLN A 345 -1.85 -10.80 7.04
N HIS A 346 -2.53 -10.75 5.89
CA HIS A 346 -2.26 -11.67 4.80
C HIS A 346 -0.89 -11.43 4.15
N ILE A 347 -0.50 -10.17 3.95
CA ILE A 347 0.85 -9.78 3.50
C ILE A 347 1.91 -10.21 4.54
N TYR A 348 1.61 -10.07 5.83
CA TYR A 348 2.47 -10.52 6.93
C TYR A 348 2.61 -12.05 6.99
N ASN A 349 1.52 -12.79 6.85
CA ASN A 349 1.48 -14.26 6.90
C ASN A 349 2.19 -14.90 5.69
N ILE A 350 2.21 -14.24 4.52
CA ILE A 350 3.02 -14.67 3.38
C ILE A 350 4.50 -14.58 3.74
N GLY A 351 4.96 -13.46 4.31
CA GLY A 351 6.33 -13.27 4.77
C GLY A 351 6.75 -14.21 5.92
N GLU A 352 5.86 -14.48 6.87
CA GLU A 352 6.12 -15.36 8.02
C GLU A 352 6.23 -16.84 7.62
N ASN A 353 5.39 -17.31 6.70
CA ASN A 353 5.46 -18.69 6.20
C ASN A 353 6.73 -18.93 5.37
N ILE A 354 7.21 -17.91 4.64
CA ILE A 354 8.49 -17.97 3.90
C ILE A 354 9.68 -17.96 4.88
N ALA A 355 9.62 -17.18 5.96
CA ALA A 355 10.63 -17.18 7.01
C ALA A 355 10.73 -18.52 7.76
N GLN A 356 9.59 -19.16 8.06
CA GLN A 356 9.59 -20.51 8.67
C GLN A 356 10.03 -21.60 7.68
N MET A 357 9.80 -21.44 6.37
CA MET A 357 10.34 -22.32 5.32
C MET A 357 11.87 -22.32 5.28
N LEU A 358 12.49 -21.15 5.47
CA LEU A 358 13.94 -20.97 5.54
C LEU A 358 14.60 -21.70 6.71
N VAL A 359 13.86 -21.91 7.81
CA VAL A 359 14.37 -22.58 9.02
C VAL A 359 14.22 -24.11 8.95
N LEU A 360 13.27 -24.67 8.18
CA LEU A 360 12.88 -26.09 8.25
C LEU A 360 13.09 -26.91 6.97
N GLY A 361 13.38 -26.31 5.81
CA GLY A 361 13.96 -27.02 4.65
C GLY A 361 13.12 -28.14 4.00
N SER A 362 11.78 -28.10 4.00
CA SER A 362 10.94 -29.11 3.33
C SER A 362 9.86 -28.51 2.41
N VAL A 363 9.84 -28.95 1.14
CA VAL A 363 8.92 -28.44 0.09
C VAL A 363 7.57 -29.18 0.08
N ALA A 364 7.44 -30.33 0.75
CA ALA A 364 6.22 -31.12 0.73
C ALA A 364 5.10 -30.59 1.64
N GLY A 365 5.43 -29.86 2.71
CA GLY A 365 4.44 -29.25 3.62
C GLY A 365 3.96 -27.85 3.22
N ALA A 366 4.53 -27.30 2.14
CA ALA A 366 4.47 -25.89 1.79
C ALA A 366 3.13 -25.42 1.20
N VAL A 367 2.43 -26.27 0.46
CA VAL A 367 1.20 -25.84 -0.24
C VAL A 367 0.01 -25.67 0.72
N ALA A 368 0.05 -26.28 1.91
CA ALA A 368 -1.07 -26.32 2.85
C ALA A 368 -1.17 -25.09 3.80
N ARG A 369 -0.20 -24.17 3.78
CA ARG A 369 -0.11 -23.07 4.77
C ARG A 369 -0.19 -21.65 4.22
N LEU A 370 -0.23 -21.46 2.91
CA LEU A 370 -0.64 -20.18 2.34
C LEU A 370 -2.15 -20.07 2.50
N GLU A 371 -2.61 -19.17 3.36
CA GLU A 371 -4.03 -18.82 3.48
C GLU A 371 -4.32 -17.66 2.52
N PRO A 372 -4.84 -17.86 1.30
CA PRO A 372 -5.32 -16.74 0.50
C PRO A 372 -6.44 -16.01 1.21
N SER A 373 -6.31 -14.69 1.29
CA SER A 373 -7.38 -13.82 1.73
C SER A 373 -8.38 -13.67 0.58
N MET A 374 -9.57 -14.25 0.77
CA MET A 374 -10.71 -14.05 -0.12
C MET A 374 -11.03 -12.56 -0.31
N PHE A 375 -10.70 -11.72 0.68
CA PHE A 375 -10.81 -10.28 0.59
C PHE A 375 -9.86 -9.68 -0.45
N ILE A 376 -8.53 -9.94 -0.37
CA ILE A 376 -7.56 -9.42 -1.36
C ILE A 376 -7.87 -9.93 -2.77
N GLU A 377 -8.21 -11.22 -2.89
CA GLU A 377 -8.55 -11.84 -4.18
C GLU A 377 -9.81 -11.26 -4.81
N SER A 378 -10.71 -10.68 -4.00
CA SER A 378 -11.92 -10.02 -4.49
C SER A 378 -11.71 -8.61 -5.02
N LEU A 379 -10.57 -7.95 -4.74
CA LEU A 379 -10.34 -6.54 -5.08
C LEU A 379 -10.05 -6.35 -6.58
N VAL A 380 -10.59 -5.27 -7.15
CA VAL A 380 -10.39 -4.89 -8.57
C VAL A 380 -9.48 -3.67 -8.68
N GLN A 381 -8.54 -3.71 -9.63
CA GLN A 381 -7.62 -2.61 -9.94
C GLN A 381 -8.24 -1.64 -10.93
N LYS A 382 -8.23 -0.33 -10.63
CA LYS A 382 -8.69 0.73 -11.53
C LYS A 382 -7.79 1.96 -11.46
N ARG A 383 -7.69 2.70 -12.56
CA ARG A 383 -6.96 3.98 -12.60
C ARG A 383 -7.91 5.12 -12.25
N VAL A 384 -7.60 5.87 -11.19
CA VAL A 384 -8.36 7.02 -10.70
C VAL A 384 -7.43 8.21 -10.59
N ASN A 385 -7.72 9.31 -11.30
CA ASN A 385 -6.91 10.53 -11.33
C ASN A 385 -5.41 10.28 -11.63
N GLY A 386 -5.11 9.33 -12.52
CA GLY A 386 -3.73 8.99 -12.92
C GLY A 386 -3.05 7.91 -12.07
N SER A 387 -3.58 7.56 -10.90
CA SER A 387 -3.03 6.53 -9.99
C SER A 387 -3.80 5.22 -10.07
N ILE A 388 -3.13 4.07 -9.91
CA ILE A 388 -3.79 2.76 -9.76
C ILE A 388 -4.31 2.65 -8.32
N ARG A 389 -5.59 2.32 -8.16
CA ARG A 389 -6.26 2.07 -6.87
C ARG A 389 -6.91 0.69 -6.87
N LEU A 390 -6.99 0.09 -5.69
CA LEU A 390 -7.66 -1.19 -5.43
C LEU A 390 -8.95 -0.93 -4.65
N GLY A 391 -10.05 -1.60 -5.03
CA GLY A 391 -11.30 -1.53 -4.26
C GLY A 391 -12.24 -2.69 -4.57
N LYS A 392 -13.29 -2.84 -3.74
CA LYS A 392 -14.26 -3.92 -3.85
C LYS A 392 -15.07 -3.78 -5.15
N PRO A 393 -15.40 -4.86 -5.86
CA PRO A 393 -16.29 -4.85 -7.02
C PRO A 393 -17.76 -4.70 -6.59
N SER A 394 -18.06 -3.71 -5.77
CA SER A 394 -19.39 -3.47 -5.23
C SER A 394 -19.78 -2.02 -5.38
N VAL A 395 -21.08 -1.77 -5.56
CA VAL A 395 -21.65 -0.43 -5.54
C VAL A 395 -22.31 -0.12 -4.20
N ASN A 396 -22.23 -1.00 -3.21
CA ASN A 396 -22.99 -0.87 -1.96
C ASN A 396 -22.74 0.43 -1.19
N ALA A 397 -21.51 0.95 -1.15
CA ALA A 397 -21.19 2.20 -0.46
C ALA A 397 -21.73 3.45 -1.19
N PHE A 398 -22.16 3.30 -2.44
CA PHE A 398 -22.77 4.36 -3.23
C PHE A 398 -24.28 4.44 -3.03
N ALA A 399 -24.87 3.52 -2.26
CA ALA A 399 -26.29 3.53 -1.97
C ALA A 399 -26.62 4.76 -1.13
N ASP A 400 -27.65 5.47 -1.56
CA ASP A 400 -28.17 6.63 -0.86
C ASP A 400 -29.35 6.22 0.03
N THR A 401 -29.53 6.93 1.14
CA THR A 401 -30.62 6.69 2.08
C THR A 401 -31.82 7.62 1.85
N VAL A 402 -31.76 8.45 0.81
CA VAL A 402 -32.90 9.27 0.37
C VAL A 402 -34.12 8.41 0.08
N SER A 403 -35.26 8.80 0.66
CA SER A 403 -36.57 8.24 0.34
C SER A 403 -37.21 9.04 -0.79
N LEU A 404 -37.63 8.36 -1.85
CA LEU A 404 -38.33 8.97 -2.96
C LEU A 404 -39.79 9.27 -2.59
N PRO A 405 -40.34 10.46 -2.91
CA PRO A 405 -41.77 10.75 -2.76
C PRO A 405 -42.68 9.74 -3.45
N GLU A 406 -43.84 9.47 -2.87
CA GLU A 406 -44.87 8.62 -3.48
C GLU A 406 -45.46 9.27 -4.75
N GLY A 407 -45.76 8.44 -5.76
CA GLY A 407 -46.42 8.90 -6.99
C GLY A 407 -45.51 9.50 -8.07
N LEU A 408 -44.18 9.36 -7.94
CA LEU A 408 -43.24 9.79 -8.98
C LEU A 408 -43.41 9.01 -10.28
N VAL A 409 -43.32 9.72 -11.40
CA VAL A 409 -43.34 9.13 -12.75
C VAL A 409 -41.91 8.73 -13.12
N VAL A 410 -41.70 7.45 -13.39
CA VAL A 410 -40.43 6.93 -13.90
C VAL A 410 -40.26 7.27 -15.38
N ASN A 411 -39.07 7.67 -15.80
CA ASN A 411 -38.80 7.98 -17.20
C ASN A 411 -38.62 6.72 -18.07
N ALA A 412 -38.46 6.89 -19.39
CA ALA A 412 -38.31 5.78 -20.34
C ALA A 412 -37.05 4.90 -20.11
N LEU A 413 -36.11 5.37 -19.29
CA LEU A 413 -34.91 4.63 -18.88
C LEU A 413 -35.06 3.99 -17.50
N VAL A 414 -36.25 4.02 -16.90
CA VAL A 414 -36.51 3.46 -15.57
C VAL A 414 -35.75 4.24 -14.47
N LEU A 415 -35.60 5.56 -14.64
CA LEU A 415 -34.98 6.47 -13.67
C LEU A 415 -35.99 7.46 -13.09
N TYR A 416 -35.79 7.87 -11.84
CA TYR A 416 -36.57 8.92 -11.18
C TYR A 416 -35.82 10.25 -11.19
N GLU A 417 -36.52 11.34 -11.43
CA GLU A 417 -35.97 12.70 -11.35
C GLU A 417 -36.60 13.45 -10.18
N VAL A 418 -35.77 13.87 -9.21
CA VAL A 418 -36.18 14.61 -8.02
C VAL A 418 -35.14 15.67 -7.71
N ASP A 419 -35.57 16.93 -7.53
CA ASP A 419 -34.70 18.07 -7.18
C ASP A 419 -33.47 18.25 -8.10
N GLY A 420 -33.65 18.02 -9.40
CA GLY A 420 -32.59 18.11 -10.41
C GLY A 420 -31.55 16.98 -10.34
N LYS A 421 -31.79 15.94 -9.54
CA LYS A 421 -30.98 14.72 -9.45
C LYS A 421 -31.71 13.53 -10.06
N THR A 422 -30.94 12.62 -10.64
CA THR A 422 -31.45 11.38 -11.23
C THR A 422 -31.12 10.19 -10.34
N TRP A 423 -32.10 9.31 -10.14
CA TRP A 423 -32.03 8.19 -9.21
C TRP A 423 -32.37 6.87 -9.90
N LEU A 424 -31.53 5.86 -9.64
CA LEU A 424 -31.68 4.50 -10.14
C LEU A 424 -31.98 3.54 -8.98
N PRO A 425 -33.16 2.90 -8.95
CA PRO A 425 -33.38 1.73 -8.10
C PRO A 425 -32.62 0.51 -8.66
N LEU A 426 -31.84 -0.16 -7.82
CA LEU A 426 -31.04 -1.32 -8.21
C LEU A 426 -30.84 -2.26 -7.01
N ASP A 427 -31.23 -3.54 -7.14
CA ASP A 427 -31.07 -4.59 -6.12
C ASP A 427 -31.58 -4.17 -4.73
N GLY A 428 -32.77 -3.55 -4.70
CA GLY A 428 -33.42 -3.07 -3.47
C GLY A 428 -32.79 -1.83 -2.83
N LYS A 429 -31.83 -1.17 -3.50
CA LYS A 429 -31.17 0.05 -3.04
C LYS A 429 -31.35 1.19 -4.05
N LEU A 430 -31.12 2.41 -3.60
CA LEU A 430 -31.23 3.61 -4.42
C LEU A 430 -29.86 4.23 -4.68
N TYR A 431 -29.58 4.58 -5.93
CA TYR A 431 -28.30 5.13 -6.35
C TYR A 431 -28.49 6.47 -7.07
N ARG A 432 -27.69 7.47 -6.72
CA ARG A 432 -27.60 8.71 -7.50
C ARG A 432 -26.79 8.44 -8.76
N VAL A 433 -27.36 8.76 -9.92
CA VAL A 433 -26.71 8.53 -11.22
C VAL A 433 -26.64 9.81 -12.04
N GLU A 434 -25.59 9.94 -12.84
CA GLU A 434 -25.42 11.05 -13.78
C GLU A 434 -24.93 10.52 -15.12
N ALA A 435 -25.44 11.11 -16.20
CA ALA A 435 -24.91 10.90 -17.53
C ALA A 435 -23.72 11.82 -17.79
N ASP A 436 -22.79 11.37 -18.63
CA ASP A 436 -21.77 12.24 -19.19
C ASP A 436 -22.38 13.32 -20.11
N ALA A 437 -21.58 14.30 -20.51
CA ALA A 437 -22.02 15.42 -21.36
C ALA A 437 -22.64 14.98 -22.71
N THR A 438 -22.43 13.72 -23.12
CA THR A 438 -22.99 13.14 -24.35
C THR A 438 -24.27 12.33 -24.12
N GLY A 439 -24.67 12.11 -22.87
CA GLY A 439 -25.83 11.27 -22.52
C GLY A 439 -25.59 9.76 -22.70
N ALA A 440 -24.39 9.35 -23.13
CA ALA A 440 -24.10 8.00 -23.58
C ALA A 440 -23.50 7.11 -22.48
N ASN A 441 -22.77 7.71 -21.53
CA ASN A 441 -22.17 6.96 -20.43
C ASN A 441 -22.75 7.42 -19.09
N TRP A 442 -23.41 6.50 -18.41
CA TRP A 442 -23.98 6.75 -17.08
C TRP A 442 -23.02 6.27 -16.00
N ARG A 443 -23.00 6.97 -14.87
CA ARG A 443 -22.16 6.62 -13.72
C ARG A 443 -22.90 6.80 -12.41
N ILE A 444 -22.58 5.95 -11.44
CA ILE A 444 -23.04 6.09 -10.06
C ILE A 444 -22.19 7.13 -9.35
N LYS A 445 -22.83 8.01 -8.57
CA LYS A 445 -22.16 9.03 -7.76
C LYS A 445 -22.14 8.63 -6.30
N HIS A 446 -21.03 8.93 -5.65
CA HIS A 446 -20.91 8.75 -4.22
C HIS A 446 -21.82 9.75 -3.47
N PRO A 447 -22.47 9.36 -2.36
CA PRO A 447 -23.39 10.23 -1.63
C PRO A 447 -22.68 11.40 -0.94
N VAL A 448 -21.45 11.20 -0.44
CA VAL A 448 -20.68 12.19 0.33
C VAL A 448 -19.51 12.81 -0.45
N ASP A 449 -18.56 12.00 -0.94
CA ASP A 449 -17.37 12.48 -1.66
C ASP A 449 -17.56 12.57 -3.19
N GLU A 450 -17.79 13.78 -3.71
CA GLU A 450 -17.91 14.01 -5.16
C GLU A 450 -16.64 13.72 -5.97
N ARG A 451 -15.47 13.63 -5.32
CA ARG A 451 -14.19 13.29 -5.97
C ARG A 451 -13.89 11.79 -5.95
N SER A 452 -14.76 10.99 -5.36
CA SER A 452 -14.62 9.53 -5.32
C SER A 452 -14.79 8.92 -6.71
N TYR A 453 -14.32 7.68 -6.85
CA TYR A 453 -14.50 6.89 -8.07
C TYR A 453 -16.00 6.80 -8.42
N SER A 454 -16.35 6.96 -9.69
CA SER A 454 -17.75 6.84 -10.15
C SER A 454 -17.91 5.58 -11.01
N PRO A 455 -18.53 4.50 -10.50
CA PRO A 455 -18.73 3.25 -11.24
C PRO A 455 -19.51 3.45 -12.54
N THR A 456 -19.15 2.75 -13.62
CA THR A 456 -19.91 2.85 -14.89
C THR A 456 -21.18 2.01 -14.87
N LEU A 457 -22.21 2.54 -15.51
CA LEU A 457 -23.49 1.90 -15.76
C LEU A 457 -23.73 1.72 -17.25
N LYS A 458 -24.29 0.57 -17.61
CA LYS A 458 -24.77 0.26 -18.96
C LYS A 458 -26.26 -0.02 -18.93
N HIS A 459 -26.97 0.47 -19.94
CA HIS A 459 -28.38 0.20 -20.12
C HIS A 459 -28.59 -0.60 -21.40
N ASN A 460 -29.42 -1.64 -21.37
CA ASN A 460 -29.69 -2.48 -22.55
C ASN A 460 -30.72 -1.88 -23.53
N GLY A 461 -31.22 -0.67 -23.26
CA GLY A 461 -32.26 -0.03 -24.06
C GLY A 461 -33.65 -0.65 -23.91
N ALA A 462 -33.86 -1.48 -22.89
CA ALA A 462 -35.12 -2.15 -22.57
C ALA A 462 -35.40 -2.19 -21.05
N GLY A 463 -34.87 -1.24 -20.28
CA GLY A 463 -35.13 -1.08 -18.85
C GLY A 463 -34.16 -1.82 -17.92
N ILE A 464 -33.16 -2.53 -18.46
CA ILE A 464 -32.15 -3.23 -17.64
C ILE A 464 -30.89 -2.40 -17.54
N TRP A 465 -30.52 -2.11 -16.30
CA TRP A 465 -29.26 -1.46 -15.93
C TRP A 465 -28.27 -2.46 -15.38
N HIS A 466 -27.01 -2.36 -15.80
CA HIS A 466 -25.90 -3.13 -15.27
C HIS A 466 -24.78 -2.21 -14.79
N HIS A 467 -24.27 -2.45 -13.59
CA HIS A 467 -23.03 -1.81 -13.14
C HIS A 467 -21.82 -2.66 -13.56
N GLU A 468 -20.66 -2.02 -13.70
CA GLU A 468 -19.44 -2.63 -14.28
C GLU A 468 -18.85 -3.83 -13.53
N TRP A 469 -19.40 -4.16 -12.36
CA TRP A 469 -18.93 -5.23 -11.48
C TRP A 469 -19.95 -6.35 -11.30
N GLU A 470 -21.08 -6.32 -12.00
CA GLU A 470 -22.01 -7.44 -11.98
C GLU A 470 -21.40 -8.67 -12.66
N ASN A 471 -21.68 -9.85 -12.11
CA ASN A 471 -21.34 -11.12 -12.71
C ASN A 471 -22.61 -11.97 -12.91
N PRO A 472 -23.38 -11.74 -13.99
CA PRO A 472 -24.64 -12.44 -14.20
C PRO A 472 -24.51 -13.95 -14.36
N MET A 473 -23.34 -14.45 -14.77
CA MET A 473 -23.09 -15.90 -14.84
C MET A 473 -23.10 -16.59 -13.47
N GLY A 474 -22.90 -15.83 -12.38
CA GLY A 474 -22.95 -16.34 -11.01
C GLY A 474 -24.32 -16.19 -10.33
N TRP A 475 -25.31 -15.59 -10.99
CA TRP A 475 -26.65 -15.43 -10.42
C TRP A 475 -27.46 -16.71 -10.52
N ASP A 476 -28.24 -17.03 -9.50
CA ASP A 476 -29.31 -18.02 -9.62
C ASP A 476 -30.46 -17.51 -10.51
N GLU A 477 -31.36 -18.41 -10.88
CA GLU A 477 -32.52 -18.13 -11.74
C GLU A 477 -33.46 -17.07 -11.16
N VAL A 478 -33.64 -17.03 -9.84
CA VAL A 478 -34.50 -16.07 -9.15
C VAL A 478 -33.91 -14.65 -9.25
N LYS A 479 -32.63 -14.48 -8.93
CA LYS A 479 -31.93 -13.21 -9.06
C LYS A 479 -31.87 -12.76 -10.51
N ALA A 480 -31.52 -13.65 -11.44
CA ALA A 480 -31.51 -13.32 -12.85
C ALA A 480 -32.90 -12.87 -13.34
N PHE A 481 -33.97 -13.53 -12.89
CA PHE A 481 -35.33 -13.12 -13.25
C PHE A 481 -35.72 -11.75 -12.65
N ARG A 482 -35.47 -11.52 -11.36
CA ARG A 482 -35.77 -10.23 -10.70
C ARG A 482 -35.05 -9.06 -11.37
N ARG A 483 -33.81 -9.29 -11.82
CA ARG A 483 -33.01 -8.27 -12.51
C ARG A 483 -33.49 -7.91 -13.93
N LEU A 484 -34.53 -8.57 -14.47
CA LEU A 484 -35.12 -8.23 -15.78
C LEU A 484 -35.88 -6.90 -15.79
N SER A 485 -36.56 -6.56 -14.70
CA SER A 485 -37.26 -5.29 -14.55
C SER A 485 -37.66 -5.04 -13.09
N PRO A 486 -37.84 -3.78 -12.65
CA PRO A 486 -38.27 -3.50 -11.28
C PRO A 486 -39.62 -4.15 -10.90
N ALA A 487 -40.51 -4.36 -11.87
CA ALA A 487 -41.79 -5.04 -11.62
C ALA A 487 -41.60 -6.50 -11.13
N CYS A 488 -40.49 -7.13 -11.51
CA CYS A 488 -40.16 -8.49 -11.09
C CYS A 488 -39.69 -8.58 -9.63
N ASP A 489 -39.28 -7.48 -8.99
CA ASP A 489 -38.78 -7.50 -7.61
C ASP A 489 -39.85 -7.98 -6.62
N ALA A 490 -41.12 -7.68 -6.90
CA ALA A 490 -42.25 -8.10 -6.07
C ALA A 490 -42.60 -9.59 -6.21
N PHE A 491 -42.09 -10.28 -7.24
CA PHE A 491 -42.50 -11.65 -7.55
C PHE A 491 -41.92 -12.63 -6.53
N THR A 492 -42.79 -13.53 -6.07
CA THR A 492 -42.42 -14.71 -5.30
C THR A 492 -41.67 -15.70 -6.19
N GLU A 493 -40.88 -16.60 -5.58
CA GLU A 493 -40.15 -17.62 -6.34
C GLU A 493 -41.10 -18.54 -7.13
N ASP A 494 -42.28 -18.83 -6.59
CA ASP A 494 -43.30 -19.62 -7.28
C ASP A 494 -43.86 -18.91 -8.52
N GLU A 495 -44.08 -17.60 -8.45
CA GLU A 495 -44.48 -16.78 -9.61
C GLU A 495 -43.38 -16.75 -10.68
N ILE A 496 -42.12 -16.63 -10.26
CA ILE A 496 -40.95 -16.67 -11.16
C ILE A 496 -40.89 -18.02 -11.90
N HIS A 497 -40.99 -19.13 -11.16
CA HIS A 497 -40.98 -20.47 -11.75
C HIS A 497 -42.22 -20.72 -12.63
N LYS A 498 -43.38 -20.17 -12.28
CA LYS A 498 -44.59 -20.20 -13.12
C LYS A 498 -44.34 -19.53 -14.46
N VAL A 499 -43.77 -18.32 -14.47
CA VAL A 499 -43.44 -17.60 -15.71
C VAL A 499 -42.42 -18.37 -16.54
N MET A 500 -41.31 -18.79 -15.94
CA MET A 500 -40.26 -19.55 -16.64
C MET A 500 -40.80 -20.83 -17.29
N ARG A 501 -41.73 -21.53 -16.61
CA ARG A 501 -42.38 -22.73 -17.14
C ARG A 501 -43.32 -22.42 -18.31
N ILE A 502 -44.11 -21.35 -18.22
CA ILE A 502 -45.03 -20.93 -19.29
C ILE A 502 -44.25 -20.55 -20.56
N THR A 503 -43.12 -19.86 -20.40
CA THR A 503 -42.34 -19.31 -21.52
C THR A 503 -41.28 -20.28 -22.03
N GLY A 504 -41.04 -21.39 -21.33
CA GLY A 504 -39.93 -22.30 -21.60
C GLY A 504 -38.55 -21.65 -21.41
N THR A 505 -38.46 -20.58 -20.61
CA THR A 505 -37.21 -19.86 -20.37
C THR A 505 -36.38 -20.60 -19.32
N SER A 506 -35.18 -21.02 -19.70
CA SER A 506 -34.22 -21.63 -18.78
C SER A 506 -33.39 -20.57 -18.06
N GLU A 507 -32.79 -20.95 -16.94
CA GLU A 507 -31.79 -20.14 -16.22
C GLU A 507 -30.66 -19.64 -17.15
N GLY A 508 -30.20 -20.50 -18.07
CA GLY A 508 -29.17 -20.13 -19.05
C GLY A 508 -29.59 -18.98 -19.97
N VAL A 509 -30.85 -18.93 -20.38
CA VAL A 509 -31.40 -17.84 -21.20
C VAL A 509 -31.48 -16.54 -20.38
N LEU A 510 -31.89 -16.61 -19.11
CA LEU A 510 -31.91 -15.44 -18.22
C LEU A 510 -30.51 -14.86 -18.03
N ARG A 511 -29.51 -15.69 -17.75
CA ARG A 511 -28.12 -15.26 -17.63
C ARG A 511 -27.59 -14.66 -18.94
N GLN A 512 -27.91 -15.27 -20.09
CA GLN A 512 -27.49 -14.77 -21.40
C GLN A 512 -28.05 -13.38 -21.69
N ILE A 513 -29.32 -13.11 -21.36
CA ILE A 513 -29.93 -11.78 -21.53
C ILE A 513 -29.09 -10.71 -20.83
N HIS A 514 -28.62 -10.97 -19.60
CA HIS A 514 -27.80 -10.03 -18.86
C HIS A 514 -26.37 -9.92 -19.39
N VAL A 515 -25.71 -11.05 -19.67
CA VAL A 515 -24.30 -11.06 -20.13
C VAL A 515 -24.15 -10.36 -21.48
N GLU A 516 -25.07 -10.62 -22.41
CA GLU A 516 -25.02 -10.07 -23.76
C GLU A 516 -25.79 -8.74 -23.89
N SER A 517 -26.35 -8.22 -22.78
CA SER A 517 -27.17 -7.00 -22.75
C SER A 517 -28.33 -7.04 -23.78
N LEU A 518 -28.98 -8.19 -23.90
CA LEU A 518 -30.08 -8.40 -24.84
C LEU A 518 -31.38 -7.81 -24.30
N ARG A 519 -32.33 -7.59 -25.21
CA ARG A 519 -33.72 -7.37 -24.83
C ARG A 519 -34.35 -8.70 -24.42
N PRO A 520 -35.15 -8.75 -23.35
CA PRO A 520 -35.86 -9.99 -23.00
C PRO A 520 -36.77 -10.44 -24.15
N PRO A 521 -36.90 -11.76 -24.40
CA PRO A 521 -37.82 -12.29 -25.39
C PRO A 521 -39.25 -11.77 -25.18
N ALA A 522 -39.96 -11.44 -26.26
CA ALA A 522 -41.29 -10.83 -26.19
C ALA A 522 -42.29 -11.68 -25.38
N LEU A 523 -42.23 -13.01 -25.53
CA LEU A 523 -43.08 -13.95 -24.77
C LEU A 523 -42.78 -13.91 -23.27
N LEU A 524 -41.51 -13.73 -22.88
CA LEU A 524 -41.12 -13.60 -21.48
C LEU A 524 -41.68 -12.30 -20.88
N ASN A 525 -41.57 -11.19 -21.60
CA ASN A 525 -42.15 -9.91 -21.17
C ASN A 525 -43.68 -9.96 -21.06
N ASP A 526 -44.39 -10.55 -22.03
CA ASP A 526 -45.85 -10.71 -21.99
C ASP A 526 -46.29 -11.56 -20.77
N ALA A 527 -45.59 -12.66 -20.49
CA ALA A 527 -45.89 -13.50 -19.35
C ALA A 527 -45.65 -12.79 -18.00
N ILE A 528 -44.56 -12.01 -17.88
CA ILE A 528 -44.29 -11.17 -16.71
C ILE A 528 -45.45 -10.18 -16.48
N GLN A 529 -45.87 -9.47 -17.54
CA GLN A 529 -46.97 -8.51 -17.44
C GLN A 529 -48.29 -9.16 -16.99
N ARG A 530 -48.62 -10.33 -17.53
CA ARG A 530 -49.84 -11.05 -17.16
C ARG A 530 -49.85 -11.47 -15.69
N VAL A 531 -48.73 -11.98 -15.19
CA VAL A 531 -48.61 -12.41 -13.79
C VAL A 531 -48.63 -11.20 -12.85
N ALA A 532 -48.01 -10.08 -13.24
CA ALA A 532 -48.11 -8.83 -12.47
C ALA A 532 -49.57 -8.35 -12.35
N ILE A 533 -50.32 -8.34 -13.46
CA ILE A 533 -51.75 -7.97 -13.49
C ILE A 533 -52.58 -8.95 -12.64
N GLU A 534 -52.33 -10.26 -12.75
CA GLU A 534 -53.01 -11.28 -11.93
C GLU A 534 -52.83 -11.00 -10.43
N ARG A 535 -51.61 -10.64 -10.02
CA ARG A 535 -51.29 -10.29 -8.64
C ARG A 535 -51.99 -9.01 -8.17
N GLU A 536 -51.98 -7.95 -8.97
CA GLU A 536 -52.68 -6.71 -8.65
C GLU A 536 -54.18 -6.95 -8.46
N LEU A 537 -54.80 -7.72 -9.35
CA LEU A 537 -56.21 -8.10 -9.25
C LEU A 537 -56.49 -8.91 -7.99
N GLN A 538 -55.64 -9.88 -7.66
CA GLN A 538 -55.79 -10.69 -6.46
C GLN A 538 -55.67 -9.85 -5.18
N GLY A 539 -54.71 -8.91 -5.14
CA GLY A 539 -54.57 -7.97 -4.04
C GLY A 539 -55.79 -7.05 -3.87
N CYS A 540 -56.39 -6.59 -4.98
CA CYS A 540 -57.65 -5.85 -4.92
C CYS A 540 -58.81 -6.71 -4.38
N ILE A 541 -58.89 -7.98 -4.76
CA ILE A 541 -59.92 -8.91 -4.29
C ILE A 541 -59.77 -9.18 -2.79
N GLU A 542 -58.54 -9.34 -2.29
CA GLU A 542 -58.28 -9.58 -0.87
C GLU A 542 -58.48 -8.33 0.02
N ALA A 543 -58.41 -7.15 -0.58
CA ALA A 543 -58.66 -5.87 0.09
C ALA A 543 -60.16 -5.47 0.15
N LEU A 544 -61.02 -6.18 -0.61
CA LEU A 544 -62.49 -6.05 -0.58
C LEU A 544 -63.09 -6.97 0.49
#